data_AF-A0A9N9EU91-F1
#
_entry.id   AF-A0A9N9EU91-F1
#
_cell.length_a   1.000
_cell.length_b   1.000
_cell.length_c   1.000
_cell.angle_alpha   90.00
_cell.angle_beta   90.00
_cell.angle_gamma   90.00
#
_symmetry.space_group_name_H-M   'P 1'
#
loop_
_entity.id
_entity.type
_entity.pdbx_description
1 polymer ?
#
loop_
_entity_poly.entity_id
_entity_poly.type
_entity_poly.pdbx_seq_one_letter_code
_entity_poly.pdbx_strand_id
1 'polypeptide(L)'
;MRVCLELNKREFIICIVSINNNIRPGYVCESDITAKIYLIASEAINEAYKKIFNIGTWYSGPSVIGFDNEYITKQLISDVVFYPFKISIDKLSVLIIKLGILDDDSDNIIGYQS
;
A
#
# COMPACT_ATOMS: atom_id res chain seq x y z
N MET A 1 0.03 0.43 -12.70
CA MET A 1 -1.24 1.17 -12.48
C MET A 1 -0.93 2.57 -11.92
N ARG A 2 -1.77 3.59 -12.19
CA ARG A 2 -1.64 4.95 -11.61
C ARG A 2 -2.91 5.29 -10.84
N VAL A 3 -2.78 5.84 -9.64
CA VAL A 3 -3.89 6.35 -8.83
C VAL A 3 -3.69 7.84 -8.62
N CYS A 4 -4.67 8.63 -9.04
CA CYS A 4 -4.71 10.07 -8.75
C CYS A 4 -5.57 10.31 -7.52
N LEU A 5 -5.09 11.19 -6.63
CA LEU A 5 -5.78 11.57 -5.41
C LEU A 5 -5.49 13.04 -5.09
N GLU A 6 -6.47 13.75 -4.56
CA GLU A 6 -6.31 15.14 -4.16
C GLU A 6 -6.17 15.23 -2.63
N LEU A 7 -5.05 15.78 -2.17
CA LEU A 7 -4.81 16.08 -0.75
C LEU A 7 -4.43 17.55 -0.62
N ASN A 8 -5.09 18.24 0.31
CA ASN A 8 -4.85 19.65 0.57
C ASN A 8 -4.88 20.52 -0.71
N LYS A 9 -5.89 20.29 -1.57
CA LYS A 9 -6.07 20.98 -2.87
C LYS A 9 -4.91 20.79 -3.85
N ARG A 10 -4.13 19.72 -3.69
CA ARG A 10 -3.03 19.34 -4.58
C ARG A 10 -3.23 17.91 -5.03
N GLU A 11 -3.05 17.69 -6.33
CA GLU A 11 -3.06 16.34 -6.89
C GLU A 11 -1.75 15.61 -6.56
N PHE A 12 -1.88 14.36 -6.17
CA PHE A 12 -0.82 13.39 -6.00
C PHE A 12 -1.11 12.21 -6.91
N ILE A 13 -0.05 11.68 -7.51
CA ILE A 13 -0.14 10.51 -8.38
C ILE A 13 0.73 9.42 -7.76
N ILE A 14 0.10 8.31 -7.40
CA ILE A 14 0.79 7.11 -6.93
C ILE A 14 0.86 6.11 -8.08
N CYS A 15 2.09 5.80 -8.48
CA CYS A 15 2.42 4.74 -9.41
C CYS A 15 2.63 3.44 -8.62
N ILE A 16 1.90 2.41 -9.03
CA ILE A 16 1.99 1.07 -8.45
C ILE A 16 2.77 0.22 -9.43
N VAL A 17 3.91 -0.25 -8.96
CA VAL A 17 4.91 -0.99 -9.71
C VAL A 17 5.05 -2.39 -9.11
N SER A 18 5.40 -3.36 -9.92
CA SER A 18 5.76 -4.68 -9.42
C SER A 18 7.18 -4.67 -8.85
N ILE A 19 7.39 -5.32 -7.71
CA ILE A 19 8.70 -5.56 -7.12
C ILE A 19 8.86 -7.04 -6.74
N ASN A 20 10.12 -7.48 -6.59
CA ASN A 20 10.47 -8.87 -6.28
C ASN A 20 9.79 -9.87 -7.24
N ASN A 21 10.03 -9.75 -8.55
CA ASN A 21 9.47 -10.66 -9.57
C ASN A 21 7.92 -10.81 -9.48
N ASN A 22 7.18 -9.71 -9.33
CA ASN A 22 5.71 -9.72 -9.24
C ASN A 22 5.11 -10.35 -7.97
N ILE A 23 5.95 -10.62 -6.95
CA ILE A 23 5.46 -11.18 -5.68
C ILE A 23 4.66 -10.15 -4.89
N ARG A 24 4.99 -8.85 -4.99
CA ARG A 24 4.26 -7.81 -4.26
C ARG A 24 4.32 -6.45 -4.97
N PRO A 25 3.39 -5.53 -4.67
CA PRO A 25 3.44 -4.17 -5.19
C PRO A 25 4.47 -3.31 -4.44
N GLY A 26 5.09 -2.41 -5.18
CA GLY A 26 5.81 -1.24 -4.68
C GLY A 26 5.05 0.04 -5.07
N TYR A 27 5.25 1.09 -4.30
CA TYR A 27 4.52 2.35 -4.43
C TYR A 27 5.51 3.50 -4.63
N VAL A 28 5.30 4.28 -5.69
CA VAL A 28 6.10 5.47 -6.00
C VAL A 28 5.15 6.65 -6.11
N CYS A 29 5.44 7.74 -5.41
CA CYS A 29 4.72 8.99 -5.61
C CYS A 29 5.44 9.83 -6.66
N GLU A 30 4.76 10.25 -7.72
CA GLU A 30 5.36 11.12 -8.75
C GLU A 30 5.70 12.51 -8.22
N SER A 31 5.03 12.94 -7.15
CA SER A 31 5.37 14.17 -6.45
C SER A 31 6.58 14.02 -5.52
N ASP A 32 7.09 12.80 -5.33
CA ASP A 32 8.36 12.58 -4.65
C ASP A 32 9.53 12.71 -5.63
N ILE A 33 10.28 13.79 -5.48
CA ILE A 33 11.46 14.14 -6.29
C ILE A 33 12.54 13.03 -6.24
N THR A 34 12.58 12.24 -5.16
CA THR A 34 13.54 11.14 -5.02
C THR A 34 13.14 9.86 -5.75
N ALA A 35 11.91 9.82 -6.29
CA ALA A 35 11.32 8.65 -6.96
C ALA A 35 11.51 7.33 -6.17
N LYS A 36 11.55 7.43 -4.84
CA LYS A 36 11.79 6.28 -3.96
C LYS A 36 10.63 5.28 -4.07
N ILE A 37 10.98 4.00 -4.15
CA ILE A 37 10.02 2.91 -4.07
C ILE A 37 9.77 2.59 -2.60
N TYR A 38 8.51 2.67 -2.19
CA TYR A 38 8.02 2.30 -0.87
C TYR A 38 7.32 0.95 -0.93
N LEU A 39 7.37 0.23 0.19
CA LEU A 39 6.66 -1.05 0.34
C LEU A 39 5.21 -0.84 0.73
N ILE A 40 4.88 0.33 1.26
CA ILE A 40 3.55 0.67 1.76
C ILE A 40 3.08 1.97 1.12
N ALA A 41 1.85 1.90 0.60
CA ALA A 41 1.03 3.01 0.12
C ALA A 41 1.11 4.30 0.95
N SER A 42 0.86 4.19 2.27
CA SER A 42 0.86 5.32 3.21
C SER A 42 2.21 6.01 3.27
N GLU A 43 3.29 5.24 3.25
CA GLU A 43 4.63 5.81 3.35
C GLU A 43 4.95 6.64 2.11
N ALA A 44 4.64 6.14 0.92
CA ALA A 44 4.82 6.88 -0.33
C ALA A 44 4.09 8.22 -0.32
N ILE A 45 2.84 8.22 0.14
CA ILE A 45 2.02 9.44 0.23
C ILE A 45 2.52 10.38 1.32
N ASN A 46 2.74 9.88 2.53
CA ASN A 46 3.09 10.73 3.68
C ASN A 46 4.47 11.36 3.52
N GLU A 47 5.44 10.62 2.97
CA GLU A 47 6.76 11.19 2.69
C GLU A 47 6.70 12.23 1.59
N ALA A 48 5.97 11.98 0.49
CA ALA A 48 5.78 12.98 -0.56
C ALA A 48 5.06 14.23 -0.03
N TYR A 49 3.99 14.04 0.74
CA TYR A 49 3.25 15.13 1.35
C TYR A 49 4.11 15.96 2.31
N LYS A 50 4.88 15.30 3.19
CA LYS A 50 5.81 15.95 4.11
C LYS A 50 6.86 16.77 3.38
N LYS A 51 7.43 16.25 2.28
CA LYS A 51 8.41 16.97 1.47
C LYS A 51 7.82 18.23 0.82
N ILE A 52 6.56 18.17 0.39
CA ILE A 52 5.89 19.29 -0.29
C ILE A 52 5.42 20.37 0.68
N PHE A 53 4.75 19.96 1.77
CA PHE A 53 4.09 20.89 2.69
C PHE A 53 4.91 21.18 3.95
N ASN A 54 6.02 20.46 4.16
CA ASN A 54 6.86 20.54 5.35
C ASN A 54 6.08 20.30 6.67
N ILE A 55 5.01 19.50 6.59
CA ILE A 55 4.14 19.11 7.72
C ILE A 55 4.13 17.58 7.82
N GLY A 56 4.31 17.05 9.03
CA GLY A 56 4.11 15.64 9.32
C GLY A 56 2.64 15.33 9.49
N THR A 57 1.99 14.82 8.45
CA THR A 57 0.62 14.28 8.52
C THR A 57 0.65 12.77 8.28
N TRP A 58 -0.23 12.03 8.94
CA TRP A 58 -0.42 10.60 8.71
C TRP A 58 -1.73 10.33 8.01
N TYR A 59 -1.65 10.15 6.71
CA TYR A 59 -2.71 9.60 5.88
C TYR A 59 -2.63 8.07 5.89
N SER A 60 -3.77 7.39 6.06
CA SER A 60 -3.84 5.93 5.97
C SER A 60 -3.71 5.47 4.52
N GLY A 61 -2.70 4.66 4.22
CA GLY A 61 -2.39 4.19 2.87
C GLY A 61 -3.57 3.52 2.16
N PRO A 62 -4.33 2.63 2.83
CA PRO A 62 -5.50 1.98 2.24
C PRO A 62 -6.58 2.96 1.79
N SER A 63 -7.00 3.89 2.66
CA SER A 63 -8.06 4.86 2.33
C SER A 63 -7.62 5.89 1.30
N VAL A 64 -6.32 6.22 1.23
CA VAL A 64 -5.85 7.25 0.29
C VAL A 64 -5.64 6.71 -1.12
N ILE A 65 -5.28 5.43 -1.27
CA ILE A 65 -5.16 4.80 -2.60
C ILE A 65 -6.52 4.29 -3.11
N GLY A 66 -7.58 4.40 -2.31
CA GLY A 66 -8.91 3.94 -2.70
C GLY A 66 -9.05 2.41 -2.61
N PHE A 67 -8.41 1.75 -1.65
CA PHE A 67 -8.64 0.31 -1.39
C PHE A 67 -10.07 0.01 -0.89
N ASP A 68 -10.86 1.04 -0.58
CA ASP A 68 -12.30 0.98 -0.36
C ASP A 68 -13.11 1.06 -1.67
N ASN A 69 -12.47 1.39 -2.80
CA ASN A 69 -13.07 1.41 -4.12
C ASN A 69 -12.82 0.08 -4.85
N GLU A 70 -13.88 -0.69 -5.05
CA GLU A 70 -13.85 -2.02 -5.66
C GLU A 70 -13.29 -2.01 -7.10
N TYR A 71 -13.50 -0.93 -7.87
CA TYR A 71 -12.97 -0.81 -9.24
C TYR A 71 -11.45 -0.59 -9.24
N ILE A 72 -10.94 0.28 -8.36
CA ILE A 72 -9.50 0.51 -8.20
C ILE A 72 -8.82 -0.74 -7.65
N THR A 73 -9.49 -1.43 -6.73
CA THR A 73 -9.01 -2.70 -6.19
C THR A 73 -8.93 -3.76 -7.30
N LYS A 74 -9.95 -3.90 -8.16
CA LYS A 74 -9.93 -4.85 -9.30
C LYS A 74 -8.80 -4.57 -10.30
N GLN A 75 -8.49 -3.31 -10.58
CA GLN A 75 -7.34 -2.98 -11.44
C GLN A 75 -5.98 -3.26 -10.77
N LEU A 76 -5.90 -3.18 -9.44
CA LEU A 76 -4.70 -3.58 -8.69
C LEU A 76 -4.48 -5.08 -8.70
N ILE A 77 -5.57 -5.84 -8.75
CA ILE A 77 -5.58 -7.30 -8.65
C ILE A 77 -5.09 -7.98 -9.95
N SER A 78 -5.12 -7.31 -11.11
CA SER A 78 -4.83 -7.99 -12.40
C SER A 78 -3.38 -8.46 -12.57
N ASP A 79 -2.42 -7.86 -11.85
CA ASP A 79 -0.98 -8.07 -12.07
C ASP A 79 -0.21 -8.58 -10.82
N VAL A 80 -0.90 -8.97 -9.73
CA VAL A 80 -0.25 -9.35 -8.46
C VAL A 80 -0.72 -10.72 -7.97
N VAL A 81 0.22 -11.57 -7.52
CA VAL A 81 -0.04 -12.95 -7.07
C VAL A 81 -0.85 -13.02 -5.76
N PHE A 82 -0.82 -11.96 -4.95
CA PHE A 82 -1.59 -11.83 -3.71
C PHE A 82 -2.16 -10.42 -3.57
N TYR A 83 -3.43 -10.31 -3.15
CA TYR A 83 -4.08 -9.02 -2.92
C TYR A 83 -4.58 -8.90 -1.47
N PRO A 84 -4.48 -7.70 -0.86
CA PRO A 84 -5.11 -7.44 0.42
C PRO A 84 -6.64 -7.58 0.33
N PHE A 85 -7.25 -8.27 1.29
CA PHE A 85 -8.70 -8.39 1.34
C PHE A 85 -9.21 -8.30 2.77
N LYS A 86 -10.46 -7.85 2.89
CA LYS A 86 -11.16 -7.70 4.15
C LYS A 86 -12.17 -8.83 4.30
N ILE A 87 -12.09 -9.55 5.41
CA ILE A 87 -13.10 -10.51 5.83
C ILE A 87 -13.92 -9.83 6.93
N SER A 88 -15.24 -9.80 6.76
CA SER A 88 -16.16 -9.30 7.78
C SER A 88 -17.09 -10.42 8.24
N ILE A 89 -17.11 -10.66 9.56
CA ILE A 89 -17.98 -11.64 10.22
C ILE A 89 -18.68 -10.91 11.36
N ASP A 90 -20.00 -10.71 11.25
CA ASP A 90 -20.79 -9.87 12.15
C ASP A 90 -20.17 -8.48 12.39
N LYS A 91 -19.74 -8.20 13.62
CA LYS A 91 -19.10 -6.94 14.02
C LYS A 91 -17.57 -6.98 13.91
N LEU A 92 -16.98 -8.12 13.52
CA LEU A 92 -15.55 -8.29 13.36
C LEU A 92 -15.13 -7.96 11.92
N SER A 93 -14.00 -7.28 11.77
CA SER A 93 -13.37 -7.01 10.48
C SER A 93 -11.88 -7.32 10.55
N VAL A 94 -11.42 -8.22 9.69
CA VAL A 94 -10.00 -8.60 9.56
C VAL A 94 -9.51 -8.13 8.20
N LEU A 95 -8.44 -7.33 8.20
CA LEU A 95 -7.77 -6.91 6.97
C LEU A 95 -6.49 -7.73 6.81
N ILE A 96 -6.42 -8.57 5.78
CA ILE A 96 -5.22 -9.33 5.43
C ILE A 96 -4.47 -8.53 4.37
N ILE A 97 -3.24 -8.10 4.66
CA ILE A 97 -2.42 -7.28 3.76
C ILE A 97 -1.17 -7.98 3.21
N LYS A 98 -0.82 -9.15 3.77
CA LYS A 98 0.31 -9.98 3.36
C LYS A 98 0.07 -11.43 3.80
N LEU A 99 0.49 -12.40 2.99
CA LEU A 99 0.70 -13.78 3.40
C LEU A 99 2.20 -14.07 3.52
N GLY A 100 2.60 -14.78 4.58
CA GLY A 100 3.93 -15.36 4.70
C GLY A 100 3.96 -16.73 4.02
N ILE A 101 5.08 -17.07 3.38
CA ILE A 101 5.36 -18.44 2.95
C ILE A 101 6.14 -19.08 4.11
N LEU A 102 5.65 -20.22 4.61
CA LEU A 102 6.39 -21.06 5.53
C LEU A 102 7.27 -21.98 4.69
N ASP A 103 8.58 -21.76 4.72
CA ASP A 103 9.53 -22.77 4.29
C ASP A 103 9.63 -23.82 5.41
N ASP A 104 9.54 -25.10 5.04
CA ASP A 104 9.39 -26.27 5.95
C ASP A 104 10.58 -26.50 6.92
N ASP A 105 11.60 -25.63 6.88
CA ASP A 105 12.88 -25.78 7.58
C ASP A 105 13.16 -24.73 8.67
N SER A 106 12.15 -24.09 9.26
CA SER A 106 12.39 -23.27 10.46
C SER A 106 11.32 -23.43 11.54
N ASP A 107 11.60 -24.39 12.43
CA ASP A 107 11.29 -24.26 13.86
C ASP A 107 11.82 -22.91 14.34
N ASN A 108 10.94 -21.89 14.40
CA ASN A 108 10.88 -20.79 15.37
C ASN A 108 10.03 -19.64 14.81
N ILE A 109 8.70 -19.83 14.84
CA ILE A 109 7.77 -18.72 14.72
C ILE A 109 7.83 -17.91 16.02
N ILE A 110 8.67 -16.88 16.06
CA ILE A 110 8.49 -15.77 17.01
C ILE A 110 7.66 -14.72 16.28
N GLY A 111 6.36 -14.72 16.60
CA GLY A 111 5.43 -13.70 16.15
C GLY A 111 5.72 -12.32 16.75
N TYR A 112 5.38 -11.31 15.96
CA TYR A 112 5.16 -9.89 16.25
C TYR A 112 6.19 -9.14 17.11
N GLN A 113 6.72 -8.05 16.55
CA GLN A 113 6.96 -6.84 17.33
C GLN A 113 6.60 -5.59 16.53
N SER A 114 5.95 -4.69 17.27
CA SER A 114 5.25 -3.46 16.88
C SER A 114 6.08 -2.41 16.15
#